data_AF-A0A0Q4RYL5-F1
#
_entry.id   AF-A0A0Q4RYL5-F1
#
_cell.length_a   1.000
_cell.length_b   1.000
_cell.length_c   1.000
_cell.angle_alpha   90.00
_cell.angle_beta   90.00
_cell.angle_gamma   90.00
#
_symmetry.space_group_name_H-M   'P 1'
#
loop_
_entity.id
_entity.type
_entity.pdbx_description
1 polymer ?
#
loop_
_entity_poly.entity_id
_entity_poly.type
_entity_poly.pdbx_seq_one_letter_code
_entity_poly.pdbx_strand_id
1 'polypeptide(L)'
;METLSTFHIKILQILAVRYGMSCTLEELTSLLTPAIDITIAFSDYISIEKEKQATVLNALIVLDNEGLIFLNSSTDKSIITIKGMIKIDNTLFCN
;
A
#
# COMPACT_ATOMS: atom_id res chain seq x y z
N MET A 1 -8.15 1.13 -19.32
CA MET A 1 -7.97 1.58 -17.93
C MET A 1 -7.45 0.37 -17.17
N GLU A 2 -6.20 0.39 -16.76
CA GLU A 2 -5.68 -0.67 -15.90
C GLU A 2 -6.44 -0.65 -14.58
N THR A 3 -7.05 -1.77 -14.22
CA THR A 3 -7.79 -1.95 -12.98
C THR A 3 -6.78 -2.18 -11.86
N LEU A 4 -6.79 -1.31 -10.85
CA LEU A 4 -5.97 -1.50 -9.66
C LEU A 4 -6.29 -2.85 -9.01
N SER A 5 -5.26 -3.56 -8.56
CA SER A 5 -5.45 -4.78 -7.78
C SER A 5 -6.12 -4.43 -6.44
N THR A 6 -6.82 -5.41 -5.85
CA THR A 6 -7.38 -5.29 -4.50
C THR A 6 -6.33 -4.89 -3.47
N PHE A 7 -5.08 -5.32 -3.66
CA PHE A 7 -3.95 -4.96 -2.80
C PHE A 7 -3.60 -3.46 -2.92
N HIS A 8 -3.55 -2.92 -4.15
CA HIS A 8 -3.33 -1.49 -4.39
C HIS A 8 -4.44 -0.63 -3.78
N ILE A 9 -5.71 -1.06 -3.92
CA ILE A 9 -6.85 -0.35 -3.34
C ILE A 9 -6.74 -0.31 -1.80
N LYS A 10 -6.37 -1.43 -1.15
CA LYS A 10 -6.16 -1.47 0.30
C LYS A 10 -5.06 -0.51 0.77
N ILE A 11 -3.93 -0.42 0.04
CA ILE A 11 -2.86 0.54 0.36
C ILE A 11 -3.40 1.97 0.30
N LEU A 12 -4.11 2.32 -0.76
CA LEU A 12 -4.70 3.65 -0.92
C LEU A 12 -5.72 3.95 0.17
N GLN A 13 -6.56 2.99 0.58
CA GLN A 13 -7.51 3.15 1.68
C GLN A 13 -6.80 3.41 3.02
N ILE A 14 -5.72 2.68 3.33
CA ILE A 14 -4.92 2.89 4.56
C ILE A 14 -4.34 4.31 4.57
N LEU A 15 -3.76 4.75 3.45
CA LEU A 15 -3.19 6.10 3.34
C LEU A 15 -4.28 7.19 3.37
N ALA A 16 -5.48 6.92 2.85
CA ALA A 16 -6.61 7.85 2.88
C ALA A 16 -7.17 8.05 4.29
N VAL A 17 -7.28 6.97 5.09
CA VAL A 17 -7.67 7.07 6.51
C VAL A 17 -6.66 7.93 7.28
N ARG A 18 -5.39 7.93 6.87
CA ARG A 18 -4.30 8.70 7.45
C ARG A 18 -3.98 9.96 6.64
N TYR A 19 -4.97 10.55 5.97
CA TYR A 19 -4.77 11.71 5.11
C TYR A 19 -4.04 12.85 5.85
N GLY A 20 -2.97 13.36 5.24
CA GLY A 20 -2.09 14.37 5.84
C GLY A 20 -0.96 13.82 6.72
N MET A 21 -0.94 12.50 7.00
CA MET A 21 0.17 11.81 7.64
C MET A 21 0.90 10.91 6.64
N SER A 22 2.23 10.88 6.75
CA SER A 22 3.06 9.93 6.01
C SER A 22 3.11 8.58 6.72
N CYS A 23 3.10 7.48 5.97
CA CYS A 23 3.40 6.16 6.51
C CYS A 23 4.72 5.63 5.98
N THR A 24 5.55 5.07 6.84
CA THR A 24 6.76 4.35 6.45
C THR A 24 6.42 3.00 5.82
N LEU A 25 7.37 2.43 5.08
CA LEU A 25 7.26 1.06 4.55
C LEU A 25 6.99 0.03 5.66
N GLU A 26 7.66 0.14 6.80
CA GLU A 26 7.47 -0.75 7.94
C GLU A 26 6.06 -0.64 8.53
N GLU A 27 5.56 0.59 8.74
CA GLU A 27 4.20 0.81 9.23
C GLU A 27 3.15 0.28 8.25
N LEU A 28 3.30 0.55 6.95
CA LEU A 28 2.39 0.04 5.93
C LEU A 28 2.40 -1.48 5.88
N THR A 29 3.58 -2.09 5.95
CA THR A 29 3.73 -3.54 6.00
C THR A 29 3.00 -4.08 7.22
N SER A 30 3.22 -3.54 8.41
CA SER A 30 2.53 -3.97 9.64
C SER A 30 1.00 -3.84 9.56
N LEU A 31 0.48 -2.81 8.90
CA LEU A 31 -0.97 -2.62 8.73
C LEU A 31 -1.57 -3.58 7.69
N LEU A 32 -0.75 -4.05 6.75
CA LEU A 32 -1.13 -5.00 5.70
C LEU A 32 -0.85 -6.45 6.07
N THR A 33 0.00 -6.71 7.06
CA THR A 33 0.36 -8.04 7.58
C THR A 33 -0.87 -8.91 7.84
N PRO A 34 -1.95 -8.45 8.51
CA PRO A 34 -3.16 -9.26 8.71
C PRO A 34 -3.87 -9.65 7.41
N ALA A 35 -3.71 -8.85 6.34
CA ALA A 35 -4.26 -9.12 5.01
C ALA A 35 -3.36 -10.05 4.17
N ILE A 36 -2.09 -10.22 4.54
CA ILE A 36 -1.11 -11.07 3.85
C ILE A 36 -0.97 -12.44 4.55
N ASP A 37 -1.21 -12.54 5.85
CA ASP A 37 -0.97 -13.74 6.68
C ASP A 37 -1.97 -14.90 6.52
N ILE A 38 -2.93 -14.83 5.58
CA ILE A 38 -3.99 -15.85 5.49
C ILE A 38 -3.47 -17.22 4.99
N THR A 39 -2.21 -17.36 4.55
CA THR A 39 -1.84 -18.53 3.72
C THR A 39 -0.58 -19.33 4.04
N ILE A 40 0.30 -19.01 5.00
CA ILE A 40 1.60 -19.72 5.06
C ILE A 40 2.09 -20.07 6.49
N ALA A 41 2.44 -21.34 6.68
CA ALA A 41 2.88 -21.95 7.92
C ALA A 41 4.31 -21.55 8.33
N PHE A 42 4.42 -20.80 9.45
CA PHE A 42 5.41 -20.78 10.54
C PHE A 42 6.86 -21.33 10.44
N SER A 43 7.51 -21.47 9.28
CA SER A 43 8.92 -21.93 9.25
C SER A 43 10.00 -20.89 8.93
N ASP A 44 9.68 -19.64 8.57
CA ASP A 44 10.73 -18.69 8.10
C ASP A 44 10.41 -17.20 8.34
N TYR A 45 10.14 -16.82 9.59
CA TYR A 45 9.62 -15.49 9.98
C TYR A 45 10.42 -14.29 9.41
N ILE A 46 11.76 -14.37 9.40
CA ILE A 46 12.62 -13.28 8.88
C ILE A 46 12.54 -13.16 7.36
N SER A 47 12.50 -14.29 6.66
CA SER A 47 12.38 -14.33 5.20
C SER A 47 11.01 -13.81 4.75
N ILE A 48 9.97 -14.14 5.51
CA ILE A 48 8.58 -13.70 5.28
C ILE A 48 8.43 -12.19 5.47
N GLU A 49 9.04 -11.60 6.50
CA GLU A 49 8.94 -10.15 6.72
C GLU A 49 9.59 -9.37 5.57
N LYS A 50 10.76 -9.81 5.09
CA LYS A 50 11.43 -9.21 3.93
C LYS A 50 10.61 -9.35 2.65
N GLU A 51 9.97 -10.51 2.44
CA GLU A 51 9.10 -10.73 1.28
C GLU A 51 7.83 -9.85 1.34
N LYS A 52 7.22 -9.71 2.53
CA LYS A 52 6.10 -8.80 2.77
C LYS A 52 6.49 -7.36 2.47
N GLN A 53 7.63 -6.89 2.98
CA GLN A 53 8.14 -5.55 2.71
C GLN A 53 8.44 -5.34 1.21
N ALA A 54 9.07 -6.31 0.54
CA ALA A 54 9.34 -6.23 -0.90
C ALA A 54 8.05 -6.15 -1.72
N THR A 55 7.02 -6.91 -1.34
CA THR A 55 5.70 -6.88 -1.98
C THR A 55 5.03 -5.51 -1.81
N VAL A 56 5.05 -4.96 -0.59
CA VAL A 56 4.51 -3.63 -0.31
C VAL A 56 5.28 -2.57 -1.09
N LEU A 57 6.62 -2.62 -1.10
CA LEU A 57 7.46 -1.68 -1.83
C LEU A 57 7.20 -1.70 -3.34
N ASN A 58 7.10 -2.89 -3.95
CA ASN A 58 6.76 -3.01 -5.36
C ASN A 58 5.41 -2.37 -5.68
N ALA A 59 4.40 -2.59 -4.84
CA ALA A 59 3.10 -1.95 -4.98
C ALA A 59 3.16 -0.41 -4.83
N LEU A 60 3.96 0.09 -3.89
CA LEU A 60 4.16 1.54 -3.70
C LEU A 60 4.83 2.17 -4.91
N ILE A 61 5.84 1.52 -5.51
CA ILE A 61 6.49 2.00 -6.74
C ILE A 61 5.48 2.09 -7.89
N VAL A 62 4.61 1.09 -8.05
CA VAL A 62 3.54 1.14 -9.07
C VAL A 62 2.58 2.31 -8.82
N LEU A 63 2.11 2.48 -7.58
CA LEU A 63 1.20 3.56 -7.22
C LEU A 63 1.82 4.96 -7.38
N ASP A 64 3.13 5.10 -7.13
CA ASP A 64 3.89 6.32 -7.34
C ASP A 64 4.04 6.64 -8.83
N ASN A 65 4.37 5.64 -9.66
CA ASN A 65 4.44 5.77 -11.11
C ASN A 65 3.09 6.17 -11.73
N GLU A 66 1.98 5.68 -11.16
CA GLU A 66 0.63 6.10 -11.56
C GLU A 66 0.23 7.48 -11.01
N GLY A 67 1.05 8.09 -10.16
CA GLY A 67 0.80 9.38 -9.52
C GLY A 67 -0.34 9.36 -8.50
N LEU A 68 -0.63 8.19 -7.92
CA LEU A 68 -1.68 8.03 -6.92
C LEU A 68 -1.15 8.28 -5.51
N ILE A 69 0.14 8.03 -5.28
CA ILE A 69 0.85 8.37 -4.05
C ILE A 69 2.12 9.17 -4.39
N PHE A 70 2.78 9.69 -3.36
CA PHE A 70 4.16 10.15 -3.40
C PHE A 70 4.99 9.26 -2.49
N LEU A 71 5.98 8.58 -3.07
CA LEU A 71 6.96 7.76 -2.36
C LEU A 71 8.27 8.54 -2.20
N ASN A 72 8.64 8.87 -0.96
CA ASN A 72 9.90 9.54 -0.66
C ASN A 72 11.02 8.51 -0.48
N SER A 73 11.89 8.38 -1.48
CA SER A 73 13.05 7.47 -1.47
C SER A 73 14.10 7.75 -0.40
N SER A 74 14.10 8.94 0.20
CA SER A 74 15.07 9.31 1.25
C SER A 74 14.56 9.02 2.67
N THR A 75 13.27 8.81 2.84
CA THR A 75 12.63 8.65 4.17
C THR A 75 11.70 7.45 4.27
N ASP A 76 11.59 6.67 3.19
CA ASP A 76 10.71 5.49 3.07
C ASP A 76 9.23 5.79 3.35
N LYS A 77 8.85 7.07 3.23
CA LYS A 77 7.53 7.58 3.56
C LYS A 77 6.65 7.68 2.33
N SER A 78 5.41 7.23 2.48
CA SER A 78 4.37 7.28 1.46
C SER A 78 3.23 8.18 1.91
N ILE A 79 2.75 9.03 1.00
CA ILE A 79 1.62 9.93 1.20
C ILE A 79 0.65 9.80 0.02
N ILE A 80 -0.65 9.73 0.29
CA ILE A 80 -1.67 9.71 -0.78
C ILE A 80 -1.82 11.09 -1.44
N THR A 81 -1.98 11.10 -2.77
CA THR A 81 -2.30 12.32 -3.52
C THR A 81 -3.81 12.51 -3.65
N ILE A 82 -4.23 13.70 -4.07
CA ILE A 82 -5.64 13.97 -4.42
C ILE A 82 -6.14 13.00 -5.51
N LYS A 83 -5.28 12.66 -6.50
CA LYS A 83 -5.61 11.70 -7.56
C LYS A 83 -5.88 10.31 -6.98
N GLY A 84 -5.06 9.86 -6.03
CA GLY A 84 -5.25 8.61 -5.28
C GLY A 84 -6.57 8.58 -4.52
N MET A 85 -6.92 9.69 -3.85
CA MET A 85 -8.20 9.80 -3.12
C MET A 85 -9.40 9.69 -4.06
N ILE A 86 -9.42 10.44 -5.16
CA ILE A 86 -10.51 10.39 -6.15
C ILE A 86 -10.64 8.97 -6.73
N LYS A 87 -9.53 8.27 -6.93
CA LYS A 87 -9.53 6.91 -7.47
C LYS A 87 -10.25 5.94 -6.54
N ILE A 88 -9.99 5.96 -5.24
CA ILE A 88 -10.68 5.07 -4.28
C ILE A 88 -12.14 5.46 -4.06
N ASP A 89 -12.43 6.76 -4.12
CA ASP A 89 -13.79 7.32 -3.98
C ASP A 89 -14.68 6.85 -5.14
N ASN A 90 -14.23 7.01 -6.38
CA ASN A 90 -14.91 6.46 -7.55
C ASN A 90 -15.06 4.93 -7.50
N THR A 91 -14.12 4.21 -6.89
CA THR A 91 -14.22 2.75 -6.77
C THR A 91 -15.25 2.35 -5.70
N LEU A 92 -15.50 3.19 -4.69
CA LEU A 92 -16.54 3.02 -3.67
C LEU A 92 -17.94 3.40 -4.18
N PHE A 93 -18.04 4.37 -5.09
CA PHE A 93 -19.31 4.82 -5.69
C PHE A 93 -19.77 4.00 -6.91
N CYS A 94 -18.95 3.08 -7.42
CA CYS A 94 -19.33 2.17 -8.52
C CYS A 94 -19.80 0.79 -8.04
N ASN A 95 -20.33 0.69 -6.81
CA ASN A 95 -20.91 -0.54 -6.27
C ASN A 95 -22.44 -0.55 -6.45
#